data_AF-A7B0V4-F1
#
_entry.id   AF-A7B0V4-F1
#
_cell.length_a   1.000
_cell.length_b   1.000
_cell.length_c   1.000
_cell.angle_alpha   90.00
_cell.angle_beta   90.00
_cell.angle_gamma   90.00
#
_symmetry.space_group_name_H-M   'P 1'
#
loop_
_entity.id
_entity.type
_entity.pdbx_description
1 polymer ?
#
loop_
_entity_poly.entity_id
_entity_poly.type
_entity_poly.pdbx_seq_one_letter_code
_entity_poly.pdbx_strand_id
1 'polypeptide(L)'
;MDPIKLELIKMAAAQTAGKSGKDLAPILFALITNAGKHNIQFSPEEITLILDLLKEGKSDAEKAQIDRTVNMAASMLKKKA
;
A
#
# COMPACT_ATOMS: atom_id res chain seq x y z
N MET A 1 3.38 6.68 -16.24
CA MET A 1 2.64 5.99 -15.17
C MET A 1 1.20 5.88 -15.60
N ASP A 2 0.57 4.72 -15.41
CA ASP A 2 -0.81 4.47 -15.83
C ASP A 2 -1.80 5.37 -15.05
N PRO A 3 -2.78 6.02 -15.70
CA PRO A 3 -3.71 6.93 -15.04
C PRO A 3 -4.58 6.23 -13.98
N ILE A 4 -4.95 4.96 -14.18
CA ILE A 4 -5.72 4.17 -13.21
C ILE A 4 -4.86 3.88 -11.97
N LYS A 5 -3.57 3.57 -12.16
CA LYS A 5 -2.64 3.42 -11.03
C LYS A 5 -2.58 4.67 -10.17
N LEU A 6 -2.51 5.86 -10.78
CA LEU A 6 -2.48 7.13 -10.05
C LEU A 6 -3.77 7.37 -9.25
N GLU A 7 -4.93 7.06 -9.83
CA GLU A 7 -6.22 7.20 -9.14
C GLU A 7 -6.32 6.26 -7.94
N LEU A 8 -5.93 5.00 -8.12
CA LEU A 8 -5.89 4.00 -7.06
C LEU A 8 -4.98 4.43 -5.90
N ILE A 9 -3.80 5.00 -6.20
CA ILE A 9 -2.88 5.52 -5.19
C ILE A 9 -3.50 6.70 -4.43
N LYS A 10 -4.13 7.65 -5.14
CA LYS A 10 -4.82 8.78 -4.50
C LYS A 10 -5.94 8.31 -3.58
N MET A 11 -6.73 7.32 -4.01
CA MET A 11 -7.79 6.73 -3.19
C MET A 11 -7.23 6.03 -1.95
N ALA A 12 -6.12 5.30 -2.07
CA ALA A 12 -5.45 4.69 -0.93
C ALA A 12 -4.92 5.77 0.03
N ALA A 13 -4.17 6.75 -0.47
CA ALA A 13 -3.63 7.86 0.32
C ALA A 13 -4.72 8.62 1.09
N ALA A 14 -5.85 8.95 0.43
CA ALA A 14 -6.99 9.58 1.09
C ALA A 14 -7.58 8.73 2.24
N GLN A 15 -7.57 7.40 2.09
CA GLN A 15 -8.03 6.47 3.14
C GLN A 15 -7.02 6.29 4.27
N THR A 16 -5.73 6.56 4.02
CA THR A 16 -4.67 6.48 5.04
C THR A 16 -4.51 7.74 5.88
N ALA A 17 -5.06 8.86 5.40
CA ALA A 17 -5.01 10.15 6.07
C ALA A 17 -5.69 10.06 7.44
N GLY A 18 -4.94 10.35 8.51
CA GLY A 18 -5.43 10.26 9.89
C GLY A 18 -5.59 8.84 10.45
N LYS A 19 -5.20 7.79 9.71
CA LYS A 19 -5.28 6.39 10.18
C LYS A 19 -3.94 5.84 10.67
N SER A 20 -4.00 4.96 11.66
CA SER A 20 -2.81 4.35 12.29
C SER A 20 -2.22 3.23 11.43
N GLY A 21 -0.96 2.83 11.67
CA GLY A 21 -0.28 1.78 10.91
C GLY A 21 -1.02 0.42 10.84
N LYS A 22 -1.93 0.13 11.79
CA LYS A 22 -2.78 -1.06 11.80
C LYS A 22 -3.84 -1.04 10.71
N ASP A 23 -4.34 0.15 10.39
CA ASP A 23 -5.40 0.38 9.41
C ASP A 23 -4.87 0.44 7.97
N LEU A 24 -3.54 0.42 7.80
CA LEU A 24 -2.88 0.53 6.51
C LEU A 24 -2.76 -0.81 5.78
N ALA A 25 -2.71 -1.94 6.51
CA ALA A 25 -2.69 -3.29 5.89
C ALA A 25 -3.90 -3.53 4.98
N PRO A 26 -5.13 -3.32 5.46
CA PRO A 26 -6.33 -3.55 4.66
C PRO A 26 -6.40 -2.61 3.45
N ILE A 27 -5.90 -1.38 3.59
CA ILE A 27 -5.89 -0.39 2.51
C ILE A 27 -4.90 -0.77 1.40
N LEU A 28 -3.69 -1.20 1.76
CA LEU A 28 -2.71 -1.72 0.80
C LEU A 28 -3.21 -2.99 0.10
N PHE A 29 -3.85 -3.89 0.85
CA PHE A 29 -4.43 -5.09 0.27
C PHE A 29 -5.57 -4.76 -0.70
N ALA A 30 -6.44 -3.81 -0.33
CA ALA A 30 -7.50 -3.31 -1.20
C ALA A 30 -6.92 -2.66 -2.46
N LEU A 31 -5.85 -1.88 -2.33
CA LEU A 31 -5.15 -1.25 -3.45
C LEU A 31 -4.61 -2.29 -4.46
N ILE A 32 -3.90 -3.31 -3.97
CA ILE A 32 -3.34 -4.39 -4.78
C ILE A 32 -4.47 -5.20 -5.45
N THR A 33 -5.51 -5.54 -4.68
CA THR A 33 -6.66 -6.30 -5.18
C THR A 33 -7.43 -5.52 -6.24
N ASN A 34 -7.63 -4.22 -6.04
CA ASN A 34 -8.36 -3.38 -6.99
C ASN A 34 -7.56 -3.18 -8.28
N ALA A 35 -6.25 -2.98 -8.19
CA ALA A 35 -5.38 -2.97 -9.37
C ALA A 35 -5.51 -4.28 -10.18
N GLY A 36 -5.47 -5.43 -9.50
CA GLY A 36 -5.66 -6.73 -10.14
C GLY A 36 -6.98 -6.87 -10.88
N LYS A 37 -8.08 -6.30 -10.38
CA LYS A 37 -9.39 -6.27 -11.09
C LYS A 37 -9.34 -5.47 -12.39
N HIS A 38 -8.48 -4.46 -12.47
CA HIS A 38 -8.27 -3.67 -13.68
C HIS A 38 -7.21 -4.28 -14.61
N ASN A 39 -6.77 -5.52 -14.33
CA ASN A 39 -5.66 -6.19 -15.03
C ASN A 39 -4.34 -5.40 -14.95
N ILE A 40 -4.19 -4.61 -13.88
CA ILE A 40 -3.05 -3.76 -13.60
C ILE A 40 -2.30 -4.34 -12.40
N GLN A 41 -0.98 -4.36 -12.50
CA GLN A 41 -0.12 -4.79 -11.40
C GLN A 41 0.83 -3.65 -11.04
N PHE A 42 1.00 -3.44 -9.74
CA PHE A 42 2.05 -2.56 -9.24
C PHE A 42 3.36 -3.33 -9.20
N SER A 43 4.44 -2.74 -9.70
CA SER A 43 5.78 -3.28 -9.52
C SER A 43 6.22 -3.18 -8.05
N PRO A 44 7.22 -3.97 -7.62
CA PRO A 44 7.79 -3.82 -6.28
C PRO A 44 8.29 -2.39 -6.00
N GLU A 45 8.88 -1.71 -7.01
CA GLU A 45 9.29 -0.31 -6.84
C GLU A 45 8.10 0.62 -6.68
N GLU A 46 7.03 0.45 -7.46
CA GLU A 46 5.81 1.26 -7.35
C GLU A 46 5.15 1.08 -5.98
N ILE A 47 5.08 -0.15 -5.46
CA ILE A 47 4.58 -0.43 -4.10
C ILE A 47 5.44 0.29 -3.06
N THR A 48 6.77 0.25 -3.20
CA THR A 48 7.70 0.93 -2.29
C THR A 48 7.45 2.45 -2.29
N LEU A 49 7.30 3.04 -3.47
CA LEU A 49 7.05 4.47 -3.62
C LEU A 49 5.71 4.90 -3.00
N ILE A 50 4.66 4.08 -3.17
CA ILE A 50 3.37 4.28 -2.53
C ILE A 50 3.53 4.25 -1.01
N LEU A 51 4.26 3.27 -0.49
CA LEU A 51 4.49 3.15 0.94
C LEU A 51 5.25 4.33 1.52
N ASP A 52 6.24 4.84 0.81
CA ASP A 52 6.99 6.02 1.23
C ASP A 52 6.08 7.26 1.28
N LEU A 53 5.19 7.45 0.30
CA LEU A 53 4.15 8.48 0.35
C LEU A 53 3.18 8.31 1.52
N LEU A 54 2.79 7.07 1.84
CA LEU A 54 1.90 6.77 2.97
C LEU A 54 2.58 6.95 4.34
N LYS A 55 3.91 6.86 4.38
CA LYS A 55 4.77 7.06 5.56
C LYS A 55 5.16 8.52 5.75
N GLU A 56 5.06 9.35 4.72
CA GLU A 56 5.38 10.77 4.76
C GLU A 56 4.49 11.50 5.78
N GLY A 57 5.11 12.33 6.63
CA GLY A 57 4.40 13.06 7.70
C GLY A 57 3.98 12.21 8.91
N LYS A 58 4.27 10.90 8.95
CA LYS A 58 3.99 10.04 10.11
C LYS A 58 5.17 9.93 11.07
N SER A 59 4.89 9.57 12.32
CA SER A 59 5.90 9.30 13.34
C SER A 59 6.72 8.04 13.02
N ASP A 60 7.94 7.92 13.55
CA ASP A 60 8.80 6.75 13.29
C ASP A 60 8.19 5.43 13.79
N ALA A 61 7.41 5.49 14.86
CA ALA A 61 6.65 4.34 15.37
C ALA A 61 5.59 3.86 14.37
N GLU A 62 4.90 4.79 13.71
CA GLU A 62 3.91 4.47 12.68
C GLU A 62 4.58 3.94 11.41
N LYS A 63 5.71 4.53 10.98
CA LYS A 63 6.49 4.04 9.84
C LYS A 63 6.94 2.60 10.06
N ALA A 64 7.50 2.28 11.23
CA ALA A 64 7.91 0.93 11.57
C ALA A 64 6.75 -0.08 11.58
N GLN A 65 5.56 0.37 11.99
CA GLN A 65 4.36 -0.45 11.96
C GLN A 65 3.88 -0.73 10.52
N ILE A 66 3.99 0.28 9.65
CA ILE A 66 3.68 0.14 8.21
C ILE A 66 4.63 -0.86 7.56
N ASP A 67 5.94 -0.73 7.80
CA ASP A 67 6.94 -1.62 7.21
C ASP A 67 6.73 -3.08 7.64
N ARG A 68 6.37 -3.34 8.92
CA ARG A 68 6.01 -4.69 9.39
C ARG A 68 4.80 -5.25 8.67
N THR A 69 3.77 -4.43 8.51
CA THR A 69 2.53 -4.80 7.84
C THR A 69 2.75 -5.15 6.38
N VAL A 70 3.56 -4.37 5.67
CA VAL A 70 3.93 -4.61 4.27
C VAL A 70 4.68 -5.93 4.12
N ASN A 71 5.66 -6.18 4.99
CA ASN A 71 6.43 -7.42 4.97
C ASN A 71 5.54 -8.65 5.22
N MET A 72 4.54 -8.54 6.09
CA MET A 72 3.52 -9.59 6.26
C MET A 72 2.65 -9.76 5.01
N ALA A 73 2.15 -8.68 4.41
CA ALA A 73 1.34 -8.78 3.19
C ALA A 73 2.13 -9.40 2.03
N ALA A 74 3.37 -8.96 1.82
CA ALA A 74 4.27 -9.48 0.79
C ALA A 74 4.58 -10.97 0.99
N SER A 75 4.83 -11.40 2.23
CA SER A 75 5.08 -12.82 2.54
C SER A 75 3.84 -13.70 2.35
N MET A 76 2.63 -13.19 2.66
CA MET A 76 1.38 -13.91 2.38
C MET A 76 1.09 -14.04 0.89
N LEU A 77 1.39 -13.01 0.09
CA LEU A 77 1.25 -13.06 -1.37
C LEU A 77 2.24 -14.05 -2.00
N LYS A 78 3.49 -14.08 -1.53
CA LYS A 78 4.50 -15.07 -1.97
C LYS A 78 4.12 -16.51 -1.60
N LYS A 79 3.41 -16.74 -0.50
CA LYS A 79 3.01 -18.09 -0.05
C LYS A 79 1.82 -18.67 -0.83
N LYS A 80 1.10 -17.84 -1.59
CA LYS A 80 -0.01 -18.26 -2.48
C LYS A 80 0.38 -18.42 -3.94
N ALA A 81 1.64 -18.15 -4.30
CA ALA A 81 2.20 -18.34 -5.64
C ALA A 81 2.85 -19.72 -5.79
#